data_AF-A0A6P0P453-F1
#
_entry.id   AF-A0A6P0P453-F1
#
_cell.length_a   1.000
_cell.length_b   1.000
_cell.length_c   1.000
_cell.angle_alpha   90.00
_cell.angle_beta   90.00
_cell.angle_gamma   90.00
#
_symmetry.space_group_name_H-M   'P 1'
#
loop_
_entity.id
_entity.type
_entity.pdbx_description
1 polymer ?
#
loop_
_entity_poly.entity_id
_entity_poly.type
_entity_poly.pdbx_seq_one_letter_code
_entity_poly.pdbx_strand_id
1 'polypeptide(L)'
;MKVNNAIQGVRQLFLDTAPIIYYVENHPNYYQLTEAIFDGIDEGLLLGVTSTITLSECLVHPYKLGLIALAQDFIDLIVYG
;
A
#
# COMPACT_ATOMS: atom_id res chain seq x y z
N MET A 1 -8.68 -0.82 18.08
CA MET A 1 -9.26 -1.96 17.33
C MET A 1 -8.17 -2.51 16.41
N LYS A 2 -7.93 -3.82 16.36
CA LYS A 2 -6.92 -4.39 15.45
C LYS A 2 -7.45 -4.39 14.02
N VAL A 3 -6.62 -4.05 13.03
CA VAL A 3 -7.04 -3.97 11.61
C VAL A 3 -7.57 -5.30 11.09
N ASN A 4 -6.97 -6.43 11.48
CA ASN A 4 -7.42 -7.77 11.06
C ASN A 4 -8.89 -8.04 11.46
N ASN A 5 -9.35 -7.47 12.57
CA ASN A 5 -10.75 -7.58 12.98
C ASN A 5 -11.65 -6.66 12.14
N ALA A 6 -11.13 -5.49 11.72
CA ALA A 6 -11.86 -4.51 10.93
C ALA A 6 -12.14 -5.00 9.50
N ILE A 7 -11.19 -5.77 8.94
CA ILE A 7 -11.26 -6.29 7.57
C ILE A 7 -11.77 -7.74 7.51
N GLN A 8 -12.20 -8.31 8.64
CA GLN A 8 -12.71 -9.66 8.68
C GLN A 8 -13.96 -9.82 7.81
N GLY A 9 -13.92 -10.74 6.86
CA GLY A 9 -15.02 -10.99 5.91
C GLY A 9 -15.11 -9.98 4.76
N VAL A 10 -14.22 -8.99 4.72
CA VAL A 10 -14.07 -8.09 3.56
C VAL A 10 -13.40 -8.86 2.43
N ARG A 11 -14.05 -8.90 1.26
CA ARG A 11 -13.50 -9.59 0.07
C ARG A 11 -12.62 -8.71 -0.78
N GLN A 12 -12.86 -7.40 -0.77
CA GLN A 12 -12.17 -6.44 -1.60
C GLN A 12 -11.97 -5.15 -0.80
N LEU A 13 -10.74 -4.67 -0.74
CA LEU A 13 -10.34 -3.50 0.02
C LEU A 13 -9.70 -2.47 -0.90
N PHE A 14 -10.29 -1.28 -0.95
CA PHE A 14 -9.68 -0.16 -1.65
C PHE A 14 -8.59 0.47 -0.78
N LEU A 15 -7.37 0.53 -1.30
CA LEU A 15 -6.21 1.14 -0.67
C LEU A 15 -6.07 2.58 -1.16
N ASP A 16 -6.12 3.51 -0.22
CA ASP A 16 -5.78 4.91 -0.44
C ASP A 16 -4.25 5.10 -0.41
N THR A 17 -3.78 6.32 -0.67
CA THR A 17 -2.36 6.65 -0.79
C THR A 17 -1.57 6.43 0.49
N ALA A 18 -2.11 6.83 1.65
CA ALA A 18 -1.36 6.75 2.91
C ALA A 18 -1.00 5.31 3.34
N PRO A 19 -1.91 4.32 3.33
CA PRO A 19 -1.54 2.92 3.63
C PRO A 19 -0.43 2.36 2.73
N ILE A 20 -0.41 2.73 1.45
CA ILE A 20 0.62 2.27 0.50
C ILE A 20 1.97 2.91 0.84
N ILE A 21 2.00 4.23 1.06
CA ILE A 21 3.22 4.95 1.48
C ILE A 21 3.77 4.35 2.77
N TYR A 22 2.91 4.09 3.76
CA TYR A 22 3.36 3.57 5.04
C TYR A 22 3.97 2.17 4.97
N TYR A 23 3.47 1.34 4.05
CA TYR A 23 4.03 0.02 3.78
C TYR A 23 5.37 0.11 3.04
N VAL A 24 5.40 0.80 1.89
CA VAL A 24 6.61 0.91 1.04
C VAL A 24 7.76 1.60 1.79
N GLU A 25 7.48 2.69 2.50
CA GLU A 25 8.52 3.48 3.18
C GLU A 25 8.82 2.99 4.60
N ASN A 26 8.24 1.88 5.05
CA ASN A 26 8.41 1.33 6.39
C ASN A 26 8.11 2.38 7.50
N HIS A 27 6.96 3.05 7.39
CA HIS A 27 6.63 4.18 8.27
C HIS A 27 6.62 3.74 9.74
N PRO A 28 7.36 4.42 10.64
CA PRO A 28 7.70 3.91 11.97
C PRO A 28 6.49 3.59 12.85
N ASN A 29 5.38 4.31 12.67
CA ASN A 29 4.19 4.14 13.49
C ASN A 29 3.09 3.28 12.83
N TYR A 30 3.16 3.09 11.51
CA TYR A 30 2.05 2.52 10.74
C TYR A 30 2.43 1.30 9.92
N TYR A 31 3.72 0.99 9.80
CA TYR A 31 4.19 -0.16 9.04
C TYR A 31 3.54 -1.47 9.50
N GLN A 32 3.61 -1.81 10.79
CA GLN A 32 2.98 -3.03 11.32
C GLN A 32 1.47 -3.11 11.05
N LEU A 33 0.82 -1.96 10.93
CA LEU A 33 -0.61 -1.90 10.64
C LEU A 33 -0.89 -2.22 9.17
N THR A 34 -0.10 -1.66 8.27
CA THR A 34 -0.26 -1.84 6.83
C THR A 34 0.30 -3.18 6.37
N GLU A 35 1.40 -3.65 6.96
CA GLU A 35 1.97 -4.99 6.77
C GLU A 35 0.89 -6.07 6.91
N ALA A 36 0.10 -6.04 7.98
CA ALA A 36 -0.99 -6.99 8.18
C ALA A 36 -2.09 -6.93 7.10
N ILE A 37 -2.25 -5.80 6.40
CA ILE A 37 -3.18 -5.68 5.26
C ILE A 37 -2.56 -6.33 4.02
N PHE A 38 -1.30 -6.01 3.72
CA PHE A 38 -0.57 -6.55 2.57
C PHE A 38 -0.34 -8.05 2.70
N ASP A 39 0.01 -8.55 3.88
CA ASP A 39 0.09 -9.99 4.16
C ASP A 39 -1.24 -10.69 3.84
N GLY A 40 -2.37 -10.08 4.21
CA GLY A 40 -3.69 -10.62 3.90
C GLY A 40 -4.03 -10.61 2.39
N ILE A 41 -3.43 -9.69 1.63
CA ILE A 41 -3.54 -9.66 0.16
C ILE A 41 -2.67 -10.78 -0.43
N ASP A 42 -1.43 -10.90 0.01
CA ASP A 42 -0.46 -11.91 -0.46
C ASP A 42 -0.93 -13.34 -0.15
N GLU A 43 -1.57 -13.54 1.01
CA GLU A 43 -2.19 -14.82 1.40
C GLU A 43 -3.52 -15.10 0.67
N GLY A 44 -4.03 -14.15 -0.12
CA GLY A 44 -5.29 -14.26 -0.86
C GLY A 44 -6.55 -14.21 0.01
N LEU A 45 -6.45 -13.71 1.25
CA LEU A 45 -7.59 -13.54 2.17
C LEU A 45 -8.53 -12.43 1.70
N LEU A 46 -8.01 -11.43 1.01
CA LEU A 46 -8.76 -10.33 0.41
C LEU A 46 -8.07 -9.82 -0.86
N LEU A 47 -8.84 -9.18 -1.73
CA LEU A 47 -8.29 -8.51 -2.92
C LEU A 47 -8.02 -7.03 -2.62
N GLY A 48 -6.75 -6.62 -2.70
CA GLY A 48 -6.38 -5.21 -2.72
C GLY A 48 -6.70 -4.56 -4.06
N VAL A 49 -7.32 -3.39 -4.03
CA VAL A 49 -7.51 -2.57 -5.24
C VAL A 49 -7.16 -1.12 -4.95
N THR A 50 -6.74 -0.39 -5.97
CA THR A 50 -6.51 1.06 -5.86
C THR A 50 -6.80 1.74 -7.20
N SER A 51 -6.48 3.02 -7.33
CA SER A 51 -6.70 3.80 -8.54
C SER A 51 -5.38 4.27 -9.16
N THR A 52 -5.43 4.64 -10.44
CA THR A 52 -4.30 5.31 -11.11
C THR A 52 -3.98 6.68 -10.50
N ILE A 53 -4.94 7.30 -9.80
CA ILE A 53 -4.74 8.56 -9.06
C ILE A 53 -3.82 8.29 -7.86
N THR A 54 -4.06 7.23 -7.11
CA THR A 54 -3.24 6.82 -5.97
C THR A 54 -1.78 6.55 -6.37
N LEU A 55 -1.54 5.86 -7.49
CA LEU A 55 -0.19 5.71 -8.04
C LEU A 55 0.44 7.07 -8.36
N SER A 56 -0.33 7.98 -8.99
CA SER A 56 0.15 9.32 -9.32
C SER A 56 0.55 10.11 -8.08
N GLU A 57 -0.24 10.04 -7.00
CA GLU A 57 0.06 10.68 -5.72
C GLU A 57 1.33 10.13 -5.07
N CYS A 58 1.51 8.81 -5.06
CA CYS A 58 2.72 8.15 -4.54
C CYS A 58 3.98 8.59 -5.30
N LEU A 59 3.87 8.85 -6.61
CA LEU A 59 5.01 9.18 -7.47
C LEU A 59 5.44 10.65 -7.42
N VAL A 60 4.57 11.58 -6.99
CA VAL A 60 4.89 13.02 -6.96
C VAL A 60 6.12 13.31 -6.11
N HIS A 61 6.19 12.78 -4.89
CA HIS A 61 7.28 13.08 -3.96
C HIS A 61 8.62 12.44 -4.40
N PRO A 62 8.68 11.14 -4.73
CA PRO A 62 9.90 10.51 -5.22
C PRO A 62 10.48 11.20 -6.45
N TYR A 63 9.67 11.52 -7.47
CA TYR A 63 10.16 12.20 -8.66
C TYR A 63 10.66 13.62 -8.38
N LYS A 64 9.95 14.37 -7.53
CA LYS A 64 10.38 15.73 -7.15
C LYS A 64 11.75 15.73 -6.47
N LEU A 65 12.09 14.66 -5.75
CA LEU A 65 13.37 14.52 -5.05
C LEU A 65 14.43 13.71 -5.81
N GLY A 66 14.10 13.18 -7.00
CA GLY A 66 15.01 12.31 -7.76
C GLY A 66 15.22 10.92 -7.15
N LEU A 67 14.31 10.46 -6.29
CA LEU A 67 14.35 9.15 -5.63
C LEU A 67 13.76 8.06 -6.55
N ILE A 68 14.47 7.76 -7.63
CA ILE A 68 13.97 6.85 -8.69
C ILE A 68 13.74 5.42 -8.18
N ALA A 69 14.57 4.94 -7.25
CA ALA A 69 14.37 3.63 -6.64
C ALA A 69 13.03 3.55 -5.90
N LEU A 70 12.74 4.54 -5.05
CA LEU A 70 11.46 4.62 -4.34
C LEU A 70 10.27 4.76 -5.29
N ALA A 71 10.41 5.53 -6.37
CA ALA A 71 9.39 5.60 -7.42
C ALA A 71 9.12 4.22 -8.04
N GLN A 72 10.18 3.43 -8.27
CA GLN A 72 10.05 2.07 -8.79
C GLN A 72 9.38 1.14 -7.79
N ASP A 73 9.70 1.24 -6.49
CA ASP A 73 9.07 0.42 -5.44
C ASP A 73 7.54 0.62 -5.43
N PHE A 74 7.05 1.86 -5.62
CA PHE A 74 5.61 2.13 -5.75
C PHE A 74 4.99 1.53 -7.02
N ILE A 75 5.71 1.58 -8.15
CA ILE A 75 5.25 1.00 -9.42
C ILE A 75 5.17 -0.51 -9.30
N ASP A 76 6.21 -1.14 -8.76
CA ASP A 76 6.29 -2.58 -8.61
C ASP A 76 5.16 -3.09 -7.73
N LEU A 77 4.92 -2.43 -6.59
CA LEU A 77 3.82 -2.81 -5.70
C LEU A 77 2.43 -2.61 -6.32
N ILE A 78 2.16 -1.48 -6.99
CA ILE A 78 0.79 -1.16 -7.45
C ILE A 78 0.46 -1.82 -8.81
N VAL A 79 1.44 -1.97 -9.69
CA VAL A 79 1.22 -2.43 -11.07
C VAL A 79 1.52 -3.92 -11.24
N TYR A 80 2.50 -4.45 -10.50
CA TYR A 80 2.99 -5.81 -10.67
C TYR A 80 2.82 -6.71 -9.44
N GLY A 81 2.46 -6.13 -8.28
CA GLY A 81 2.11 -6.84 -7.06
C GLY A 81 0.78 -7.59 -7.13
#